data_AF-A0A4D4MDB5-F1
#
_entry.id   AF-A0A4D4MDB5-F1
#
_cell.length_a   1.000
_cell.length_b   1.000
_cell.length_c   1.000
_cell.angle_alpha   90.00
_cell.angle_beta   90.00
_cell.angle_gamma   90.00
#
_symmetry.space_group_name_H-M   'P 1'
#
loop_
_entity.id
_entity.type
_entity.pdbx_description
1 polymer ?
#
loop_
_entity_poly.entity_id
_entity_poly.type
_entity_poly.pdbx_seq_one_letter_code
_entity_poly.pdbx_strand_id
1 'polypeptide(L)'
;MHDLAEDLPVPDGVPEAAATVLHTARELLRHSYVCYEFSAVAVMHFLIAVEIVLRDRIPDAGKKPLRKLIEQGAGAGVLTARQAEYLDYGRKIRNGMAHGQTTHTAMPPAVAVLMVTTSFAIVTEPCAPAL
;
A
#
# COMPACT_ATOMS: atom_id res chain seq x y z
N MET A 1 0.51 7.32 15.04
CA MET A 1 0.11 6.10 14.28
C MET A 1 -1.14 5.46 14.85
N HIS A 2 -1.37 5.49 16.17
CA HIS A 2 -2.59 4.95 16.79
C HIS A 2 -3.87 5.61 16.23
N ASP A 3 -3.99 6.93 16.33
CA ASP A 3 -5.15 7.69 15.82
C ASP A 3 -5.35 7.50 14.31
N LEU A 4 -4.26 7.50 13.54
CA LEU A 4 -4.30 7.21 12.10
C LEU A 4 -4.95 5.86 11.79
N ALA A 5 -4.78 4.84 12.62
CA ALA A 5 -5.37 3.52 12.37
C ALA A 5 -6.90 3.48 12.62
N GLU A 6 -7.41 4.38 13.45
CA GLU A 6 -8.85 4.55 13.69
C GLU A 6 -9.54 5.12 12.45
N ASP A 7 -8.87 6.06 11.76
CA ASP A 7 -9.38 6.75 10.57
C ASP A 7 -9.33 5.95 9.24
N LEU A 8 -8.93 4.66 9.28
CA LEU A 8 -8.72 3.84 8.07
C LEU A 8 -9.70 2.65 8.01
N PRO A 9 -11.01 2.84 7.77
CA PRO A 9 -11.96 1.73 7.67
C PRO A 9 -11.66 0.80 6.48
N VAL A 10 -11.84 -0.52 6.62
CA VAL A 10 -11.66 -1.42 5.45
C VAL A 10 -12.75 -1.07 4.41
N PRO A 11 -12.39 -0.75 3.15
CA PRO A 11 -13.37 -0.22 2.21
C PRO A 11 -14.27 -1.30 1.64
N ASP A 12 -15.53 -0.99 1.40
CA ASP A 12 -16.47 -1.91 0.74
C ASP A 12 -16.06 -2.17 -0.72
N GLY A 13 -16.29 -3.39 -1.22
CA GLY A 13 -16.01 -3.75 -2.61
C GLY A 13 -14.53 -4.03 -2.93
N VAL A 14 -13.64 -4.06 -1.94
CA VAL A 14 -12.28 -4.59 -2.12
C VAL A 14 -12.29 -6.12 -2.08
N PRO A 15 -11.36 -6.80 -2.77
CA PRO A 15 -11.23 -8.26 -2.64
C PRO A 15 -11.04 -8.68 -1.18
N GLU A 16 -11.66 -9.79 -0.75
CA GLU A 16 -11.58 -10.31 0.62
C GLU A 16 -10.13 -10.50 1.11
N ALA A 17 -9.25 -10.94 0.21
CA ALA A 17 -7.82 -11.05 0.49
C ALA A 17 -7.18 -9.68 0.80
N ALA A 18 -7.57 -8.61 0.08
CA ALA A 18 -7.09 -7.26 0.37
C ALA A 18 -7.66 -6.75 1.71
N ALA A 19 -8.94 -7.00 1.99
CA ALA A 19 -9.58 -6.65 3.26
C ALA A 19 -8.84 -7.27 4.46
N THR A 20 -8.51 -8.56 4.37
CA THR A 20 -7.76 -9.29 5.40
C THR A 20 -6.37 -8.69 5.63
N VAL A 21 -5.64 -8.39 4.57
CA VAL A 21 -4.30 -7.80 4.67
C VAL A 21 -4.36 -6.37 5.23
N LEU A 22 -5.36 -5.58 4.85
CA LEU A 22 -5.58 -4.23 5.39
C LEU A 22 -5.90 -4.26 6.88
N HIS A 23 -6.72 -5.21 7.33
CA HIS A 23 -7.00 -5.41 8.75
C HIS A 23 -5.69 -5.63 9.53
N THR A 24 -4.83 -6.56 9.08
CA THR A 24 -3.51 -6.79 9.70
C THR A 24 -2.62 -5.54 9.67
N ALA A 25 -2.61 -4.80 8.56
CA ALA A 25 -1.84 -3.57 8.45
C ALA A 25 -2.27 -2.52 9.49
N ARG A 26 -3.57 -2.39 9.74
CA ARG A 26 -4.12 -1.49 10.77
C ARG A 26 -3.73 -1.91 12.18
N GLU A 27 -3.80 -3.20 12.48
CA GLU A 27 -3.37 -3.71 13.79
C GLU A 27 -1.89 -3.42 14.03
N LEU A 28 -1.04 -3.64 13.03
CA LEU A 28 0.38 -3.29 13.11
C LEU A 28 0.61 -1.78 13.32
N LEU A 29 -0.18 -0.92 12.68
CA LEU A 29 -0.14 0.52 12.94
C LEU A 29 -0.53 0.89 14.36
N ARG A 30 -1.57 0.26 14.92
CA ARG A 30 -1.98 0.48 16.32
C ARG A 30 -0.85 0.12 17.28
N HIS A 31 -0.22 -1.03 17.06
CA HIS A 31 0.90 -1.51 17.88
C HIS A 31 2.20 -0.74 17.65
N SER A 32 2.31 -0.01 16.53
CA SER A 32 3.49 0.82 16.23
C SER A 32 3.68 1.99 17.18
N TYR A 33 2.67 2.31 18.00
CA TYR A 33 2.82 3.24 19.13
C TYR A 33 3.82 2.71 20.17
N VAL A 34 3.85 1.40 20.40
CA VAL A 34 4.71 0.75 21.40
C VAL A 34 6.00 0.23 20.76
N CYS A 35 5.92 -0.34 19.56
CA CYS A 35 7.08 -0.87 18.83
C CYS A 35 7.16 -0.26 17.42
N TYR A 36 8.05 0.71 17.28
CA TYR A 36 8.11 1.58 16.11
C TYR A 36 8.30 0.84 14.78
N GLU A 37 9.01 -0.28 14.81
CA GLU A 37 9.29 -1.16 13.67
C GLU A 37 8.00 -1.71 13.03
N PHE A 38 6.91 -1.84 13.78
CA PHE A 38 5.62 -2.26 13.24
C PHE A 38 5.03 -1.26 12.25
N SER A 39 5.45 0.01 12.26
CA SER A 39 5.04 0.97 11.24
C SER A 39 5.56 0.58 9.85
N ALA A 40 6.80 0.10 9.77
CA ALA A 40 7.38 -0.38 8.52
C ALA A 40 6.67 -1.66 8.06
N VAL A 41 6.45 -2.62 8.97
CA VAL A 41 5.74 -3.87 8.65
C VAL A 41 4.29 -3.59 8.21
N ALA A 42 3.62 -2.62 8.81
CA ALA A 42 2.29 -2.19 8.39
C ALA A 42 2.29 -1.65 6.96
N VAL A 43 3.24 -0.77 6.62
CA VAL A 43 3.40 -0.24 5.26
C VAL A 43 3.62 -1.37 4.24
N MET A 44 4.37 -2.41 4.61
CA MET A 44 4.54 -3.60 3.76
C MET A 44 3.21 -4.30 3.48
N HIS A 45 2.36 -4.44 4.49
CA HIS A 45 1.03 -5.02 4.33
C HIS A 45 0.11 -4.12 3.50
N PHE A 46 0.15 -2.80 3.68
CA PHE A 46 -0.56 -1.87 2.82
C PHE A 46 -0.16 -2.02 1.34
N LEU A 47 1.13 -2.18 1.04
CA LEU A 47 1.60 -2.42 -0.32
C LEU A 47 1.12 -3.76 -0.90
N ILE A 48 1.00 -4.80 -0.07
CA ILE A 48 0.41 -6.09 -0.48
C ILE A 48 -1.08 -5.91 -0.80
N ALA A 49 -1.83 -5.20 0.04
CA ALA A 49 -3.24 -4.92 -0.20
C ALA A 49 -3.45 -4.13 -1.50
N VAL A 50 -2.64 -3.09 -1.73
CA VAL A 50 -2.64 -2.34 -2.99
C VAL A 50 -2.32 -3.25 -4.16
N GLU A 51 -1.33 -4.14 -4.05
CA GLU A 51 -1.00 -5.09 -5.12
C GLU A 51 -2.17 -6.02 -5.46
N ILE A 52 -2.89 -6.53 -4.45
CA ILE A 52 -4.10 -7.35 -4.65
C ILE A 52 -5.17 -6.54 -5.38
N VAL A 53 -5.44 -5.31 -4.94
CA VAL A 53 -6.44 -4.42 -5.56
C VAL A 53 -6.05 -4.06 -7.00
N LEU A 54 -4.78 -3.77 -7.27
CA LEU A 54 -4.31 -3.50 -8.63
C LEU A 54 -4.44 -4.73 -9.52
N ARG A 55 -4.19 -5.94 -9.00
CA ARG A 55 -4.38 -7.18 -9.77
C ARG A 55 -5.83 -7.45 -10.11
N ASP A 56 -6.74 -7.12 -9.19
CA ASP A 56 -8.17 -7.26 -9.40
C ASP A 56 -8.69 -6.26 -10.44
N ARG A 57 -8.20 -5.01 -10.40
CA ARG A 57 -8.68 -3.91 -11.24
C ARG A 57 -8.02 -3.82 -12.61
N ILE A 58 -6.80 -4.33 -12.78
CA ILE A 58 -6.05 -4.23 -14.05
C ILE A 58 -6.27 -5.48 -14.90
N PRO A 59 -6.83 -5.35 -16.12
CA PRO A 59 -6.96 -6.48 -17.05
C PRO A 59 -5.60 -7.12 -17.36
N ASP A 60 -5.59 -8.45 -17.48
CA ASP A 60 -4.40 -9.25 -17.78
C ASP A 60 -3.25 -9.01 -16.78
N ALA A 61 -3.55 -8.64 -15.53
CA ALA A 61 -2.54 -8.44 -14.49
C ALA A 61 -1.73 -9.71 -14.21
N GLY A 62 -2.38 -10.89 -14.22
CA GLY A 62 -1.75 -12.19 -14.06
C GLY A 62 -0.76 -12.23 -12.89
N LYS A 63 0.47 -12.71 -13.16
CA LYS A 63 1.60 -12.73 -12.20
C LYS A 63 2.61 -11.60 -12.43
N LYS A 64 2.21 -10.51 -13.08
CA LYS A 64 3.11 -9.37 -13.36
C LYS A 64 3.72 -8.83 -12.06
N PRO A 65 5.01 -8.45 -12.03
CA PRO A 65 5.61 -7.81 -10.86
C PRO A 65 4.92 -6.50 -10.51
N LEU A 66 4.91 -6.08 -9.23
CA LEU A 66 4.28 -4.83 -8.79
C LEU A 66 4.70 -3.61 -9.62
N ARG A 67 5.96 -3.53 -10.06
CA ARG A 67 6.43 -2.44 -10.96
C ARG A 67 5.58 -2.35 -12.23
N LYS A 68 5.30 -3.49 -12.86
CA LYS A 68 4.50 -3.56 -14.09
C LYS A 68 3.03 -3.24 -13.84
N LEU A 69 2.49 -3.61 -12.67
CA LEU A 69 1.14 -3.23 -12.28
C LEU A 69 1.03 -1.71 -12.06
N ILE A 70 2.04 -1.07 -11.46
CA ILE A 70 2.08 0.38 -11.30
C ILE A 70 2.13 1.08 -12.66
N GLU A 71 3.05 0.66 -13.55
CA GLU A 71 3.16 1.20 -14.92
C GLU A 71 1.84 1.06 -15.69
N GLN A 72 1.22 -0.12 -15.65
CA GLN A 72 -0.04 -0.37 -16.35
C GLN A 72 -1.21 0.39 -15.72
N GLY A 73 -1.28 0.47 -14.39
CA GLY A 73 -2.31 1.22 -13.66
C GLY A 73 -2.24 2.71 -13.93
N ALA A 74 -1.03 3.28 -14.04
CA ALA A 74 -0.83 4.67 -14.45
C ALA A 74 -1.28 4.90 -15.91
N GLY A 75 -0.87 4.01 -16.82
CA GLY A 75 -1.26 4.10 -18.24
C GLY A 75 -2.76 3.93 -18.49
N ALA A 76 -3.47 3.19 -17.62
CA ALA A 76 -4.90 2.97 -17.70
C ALA A 76 -5.74 3.99 -16.90
N GLY A 77 -5.11 4.97 -16.24
CA GLY A 77 -5.81 5.97 -15.43
C GLY A 77 -6.31 5.47 -14.06
N VAL A 78 -6.00 4.22 -13.69
CA VAL A 78 -6.33 3.64 -12.36
C VAL A 78 -5.53 4.31 -11.25
N LEU A 79 -4.32 4.77 -11.57
CA LEU A 79 -3.42 5.49 -10.66
C LEU A 79 -3.11 6.87 -11.23
N THR A 80 -3.16 7.89 -10.38
CA THR A 80 -2.55 9.19 -10.68
C THR A 80 -1.02 9.07 -10.78
N ALA A 81 -0.36 9.99 -11.48
CA ALA A 81 1.10 10.03 -11.57
C ALA A 81 1.76 10.06 -10.17
N ARG A 82 1.17 10.83 -9.24
CA ARG A 82 1.63 10.93 -7.86
C ARG A 82 1.50 9.61 -7.09
N GLN A 83 0.35 8.92 -7.23
CA GLN A 83 0.16 7.59 -6.62
C GLN A 83 1.16 6.58 -7.20
N ALA A 84 1.37 6.59 -8.51
CA ALA A 84 2.33 5.70 -9.17
C ALA A 84 3.78 5.93 -8.67
N GLU A 85 4.19 7.18 -8.51
CA GLU A 85 5.50 7.55 -7.96
C GLU A 85 5.67 7.02 -6.53
N TYR A 86 4.70 7.28 -5.64
CA TYR A 86 4.77 6.80 -4.26
C TYR A 86 4.76 5.27 -4.17
N LEU A 87 3.97 4.59 -5.00
CA LEU A 87 3.98 3.13 -5.03
C LEU A 87 5.30 2.57 -5.54
N ASP A 88 5.95 3.19 -6.53
CA ASP A 88 7.26 2.74 -6.97
C ASP A 88 8.33 2.94 -5.88
N TYR A 89 8.27 4.07 -5.16
CA TYR A 89 9.10 4.30 -3.99
C TYR A 89 8.87 3.24 -2.91
N GLY A 90 7.61 2.98 -2.54
CA GLY A 90 7.25 1.93 -1.57
C GLY A 90 7.68 0.54 -1.99
N ARG A 91 7.51 0.20 -3.26
CA ARG A 91 7.97 -1.08 -3.82
C ARG A 91 9.47 -1.26 -3.67
N LYS A 92 10.28 -0.21 -3.85
CA LYS A 92 11.75 -0.27 -3.66
C LYS A 92 12.09 -0.60 -2.21
N ILE A 93 11.44 0.07 -1.23
CA ILE A 93 11.63 -0.23 0.20
C ILE A 93 11.24 -1.67 0.49
N ARG A 94 10.06 -2.09 0.02
CA ARG A 94 9.56 -3.45 0.23
C ARG A 94 10.50 -4.51 -0.33
N ASN A 95 10.98 -4.30 -1.54
CA ASN A 95 11.93 -5.21 -2.15
C ASN A 95 13.26 -5.22 -1.39
N GLY A 96 13.77 -4.06 -0.93
CA GLY A 96 14.98 -4.01 -0.12
C GLY A 96 14.86 -4.83 1.17
N MET A 97 13.72 -4.71 1.85
CA MET A 97 13.43 -5.51 3.05
C MET A 97 13.31 -7.01 2.75
N ALA A 98 12.52 -7.38 1.74
CA ALA A 98 12.27 -8.78 1.39
C ALA A 98 13.54 -9.53 0.94
N HIS A 99 14.51 -8.82 0.35
CA HIS A 99 15.78 -9.41 -0.09
C HIS A 99 16.91 -9.22 0.94
N GLY A 100 16.62 -8.77 2.15
CA GLY A 100 17.63 -8.57 3.21
C GLY A 100 18.63 -7.45 2.94
N GLN A 101 18.36 -6.57 1.96
CA GLN A 101 19.19 -5.40 1.65
C GLN A 101 18.92 -4.24 2.61
N THR A 102 17.78 -4.27 3.30
CA THR A 102 17.41 -3.28 4.30
C THR A 102 16.77 -4.00 5.50
N THR A 103 17.50 -4.13 6.60
CA THR A 103 17.11 -4.94 7.75
C THR A 103 16.48 -4.14 8.89
N HIS A 104 16.75 -2.83 8.96
CA HIS A 104 16.23 -1.92 9.99
C HIS A 104 15.74 -0.62 9.36
N THR A 105 14.59 -0.67 8.68
CA THR A 105 13.91 0.57 8.29
C THR A 105 13.03 1.01 9.45
N ALA A 106 13.61 1.71 10.42
CA ALA A 106 12.80 2.62 11.24
C ALA A 106 12.28 3.71 10.29
N MET A 107 11.15 3.44 9.62
CA MET A 107 10.57 4.37 8.64
C MET A 107 10.05 5.58 9.40
N PRO A 108 10.56 6.81 9.19
CA PRO A 108 10.14 8.00 9.95
C PRO A 108 8.61 8.17 9.97
N PRO A 109 8.00 8.70 11.06
CA PRO A 109 6.55 8.59 11.23
C PRO A 109 5.82 9.35 10.12
N ALA A 110 6.36 10.49 9.70
CA ALA A 110 5.84 11.28 8.58
C ALA A 110 5.83 10.50 7.26
N VAL A 111 6.86 9.68 7.00
CA VAL A 111 6.94 8.83 5.80
C VAL A 111 5.92 7.69 5.90
N ALA A 112 5.80 7.06 7.07
CA ALA A 112 4.83 5.99 7.29
C ALA A 112 3.39 6.49 7.11
N VAL A 113 3.05 7.65 7.69
CA VAL A 113 1.73 8.28 7.53
C VAL A 113 1.41 8.48 6.05
N LEU A 114 2.30 9.12 5.29
CA LEU A 114 2.09 9.40 3.87
C LEU A 114 1.88 8.13 3.03
N MET A 115 2.66 7.09 3.32
CA MET A 115 2.57 5.81 2.62
C MET A 115 1.26 5.09 2.91
N VAL A 116 0.84 5.09 4.17
CA VAL A 116 -0.43 4.51 4.63
C VAL A 116 -1.60 5.24 4.00
N THR A 117 -1.67 6.56 4.10
CA THR A 117 -2.80 7.34 3.58
C THR A 117 -2.91 7.23 2.07
N THR A 118 -1.78 7.22 1.35
CA THR A 118 -1.77 7.05 -0.11
C THR A 118 -2.23 5.65 -0.50
N SER A 119 -1.73 4.61 0.18
CA SER A 119 -2.14 3.23 -0.07
C SER A 119 -3.63 3.03 0.20
N PHE A 120 -4.12 3.62 1.30
CA PHE A 120 -5.52 3.58 1.65
C PHE A 120 -6.40 4.26 0.60
N ALA A 121 -6.04 5.47 0.15
CA ALA A 121 -6.74 6.18 -0.91
C ALA A 121 -6.82 5.36 -2.21
N ILE A 122 -5.74 4.66 -2.59
CA ILE A 122 -5.73 3.80 -3.79
C ILE A 122 -6.71 2.62 -3.63
N VAL A 123 -6.80 2.05 -2.43
CA VAL A 123 -7.71 0.96 -2.12
C VAL A 123 -9.17 1.45 -2.11
N THR A 124 -9.47 2.56 -1.42
CA THR A 124 -10.82 3.12 -1.26
C THR A 124 -11.38 3.73 -2.54
N GLU A 125 -10.55 4.48 -3.25
CA GLU A 125 -10.96 5.34 -4.36
C GLU A 125 -10.15 4.95 -5.61
N PRO A 126 -10.58 3.91 -6.36
CA PRO A 126 -10.10 3.77 -7.73
C PRO A 126 -10.49 5.05 -8.49
N CYS A 127 -9.50 5.81 -8.93
CA CYS A 127 -9.76 7.00 -9.71
C CYS A 127 -10.48 6.61 -11.02
N ALA A 128 -11.63 7.24 -11.27
CA ALA A 128 -12.29 7.24 -12.58
C ALA A 128 -11.53 8.20 -13.53
N PRO A 129 -11.63 8.02 -14.87
CA PRO A 129 -10.64 8.52 -15.82
C PRO A 129 -10.55 10.05 -15.82
N ALA A 130 -9.33 10.55 -16.04
CA ALA A 130 -9.11 11.94 -16.43
C ALA A 130 -9.93 12.23 -17.71
N LEU A 131 -10.80 13.23 -17.61
CA LEU A 131 -11.57 13.82 -18.71
C LEU A 131 -10.69 14.24 -19.88
#